data_AF-A0A3N9TW34-F1
#
_entry.id   AF-A0A3N9TW34-F1
#
_cell.length_a   1.000
_cell.length_b   1.000
_cell.length_c   1.000
_cell.angle_alpha   90.00
_cell.angle_beta   90.00
_cell.angle_gamma   90.00
#
_symmetry.space_group_name_H-M   'P 1'
#
loop_
_entity.id
_entity.type
_entity.pdbx_description
1 polymer ?
#
loop_
_entity_poly.entity_id
_entity_poly.type
_entity_poly.pdbx_seq_one_letter_code
_entity_poly.pdbx_strand_id
1 'polypeptide(L)'
;MTREIIELAKKVRSIYEKGSQDRFSLFMGSFQFPKNSCEGASRVFAHIVKKTYPQCDVKVVEGYDYLNDERHYWTLVDGWIYDLTSDQFDGFSAPLFGVIQTPLSEKFNDLEFFNNEQIFQDWYPGGRYDKLQTLAYVEDHLARI
;
A
#
# COMPACT_ATOMS: atom_id res chain seq x y z
N MET A 1 -11.90 -10.12 11.70
CA MET A 1 -11.15 -9.99 10.44
C MET A 1 -11.11 -8.56 9.91
N THR A 2 -12.16 -8.00 9.28
CA THR A 2 -12.11 -6.63 8.70
C THR A 2 -11.64 -5.57 9.70
N ARG A 3 -12.14 -5.59 10.95
CA ARG A 3 -11.70 -4.67 12.01
C ARG A 3 -10.21 -4.81 12.35
N GLU A 4 -9.69 -6.02 12.41
CA GLU A 4 -8.27 -6.26 12.73
C GLU A 4 -7.36 -5.80 11.59
N ILE A 5 -7.78 -6.02 10.34
CA ILE A 5 -7.06 -5.56 9.16
C ILE A 5 -7.11 -4.03 9.04
N ILE A 6 -8.23 -3.38 9.41
CA ILE A 6 -8.30 -1.92 9.51
C ILE A 6 -7.28 -1.39 10.53
N GLU A 7 -7.20 -1.99 11.72
CA GLU A 7 -6.22 -1.56 12.72
C GLU A 7 -4.78 -1.81 12.27
N LEU A 8 -4.52 -2.93 11.59
CA LEU A 8 -3.22 -3.19 10.96
C LEU A 8 -2.89 -2.15 9.88
N ALA A 9 -3.86 -1.78 9.03
CA ALA A 9 -3.69 -0.77 8.00
C ALA A 9 -3.34 0.60 8.60
N LYS A 10 -4.01 0.99 9.69
CA LYS A 10 -3.69 2.21 10.45
C LYS A 10 -2.28 2.16 11.05
N LYS A 11 -1.88 1.03 11.65
CA LYS A 11 -0.53 0.85 12.18
C LYS A 11 0.52 1.00 11.08
N VAL A 12 0.37 0.28 9.96
CA VAL A 12 1.29 0.37 8.82
C VAL A 12 1.33 1.78 8.25
N ARG A 13 0.18 2.41 8.01
CA ARG A 13 0.10 3.83 7.59
C ARG A 13 0.91 4.75 8.51
N SER A 14 0.74 4.63 9.83
CA SER A 14 1.47 5.47 10.80
C SER A 14 2.98 5.26 10.78
N ILE A 15 3.44 4.03 10.47
CA ILE A 15 4.87 3.73 10.33
C ILE A 15 5.44 4.41 9.08
N TYR A 16 4.71 4.40 7.97
CA TYR A 16 5.10 5.12 6.76
C TYR A 16 5.14 6.64 6.97
N GLU A 17 4.15 7.21 7.68
CA GLU A 17 4.13 8.63 8.04
C GLU A 17 5.35 9.00 8.89
N LYS A 18 5.64 8.21 9.92
CA LYS A 18 6.82 8.39 10.77
C LYS A 18 8.12 8.26 9.99
N GLY A 19 8.25 7.22 9.16
CA GLY A 19 9.44 7.01 8.34
C GLY A 19 9.70 8.18 7.38
N SER A 20 8.65 8.77 6.82
CA SER A 20 8.75 9.99 6.00
C SER A 20 9.19 11.21 6.81
N GLN A 21 8.72 11.37 8.05
CA GLN A 21 9.13 12.46 8.94
C GLN A 21 10.58 12.32 9.40
N ASP A 22 10.99 11.10 9.73
CA ASP A 22 12.32 10.74 10.21
C ASP A 22 13.38 10.73 9.09
N ARG A 23 12.97 11.00 7.83
CA ARG A 23 13.83 10.95 6.63
C ARG A 23 14.58 9.62 6.51
N PHE A 24 13.91 8.53 6.85
CA PHE A 24 14.47 7.20 6.72
C PHE A 24 14.98 6.98 5.29
N SER A 25 16.15 6.36 5.14
CA SER A 25 16.95 6.37 3.91
C SER A 25 16.23 5.82 2.68
N LEU A 26 15.18 5.01 2.86
CA LEU A 26 14.31 4.54 1.78
C LEU A 26 13.42 5.63 1.17
N PHE A 27 13.28 6.76 1.86
CA PHE A 27 12.61 7.96 1.40
C PHE A 27 13.61 9.02 0.88
N MET A 28 14.83 8.62 0.51
CA MET A 28 15.79 9.53 -0.14
C MET A 28 15.31 9.89 -1.56
N GLY A 29 14.83 11.12 -1.75
CA GLY A 29 14.41 11.66 -3.06
C GLY A 29 12.98 12.21 -3.06
N SER A 30 12.28 12.09 -4.19
CA SER A 30 10.90 12.54 -4.43
C SER A 30 9.80 11.70 -3.77
N PHE A 31 10.17 10.76 -2.89
CA PHE A 31 9.24 9.96 -2.09
C PHE A 31 8.81 10.78 -0.87
N GLN A 32 7.55 11.19 -0.83
CA GLN A 32 6.95 11.94 0.26
C GLN A 32 5.67 11.23 0.64
N PHE A 33 5.69 10.36 1.64
CA PHE A 33 4.48 9.62 1.97
C PHE A 33 3.32 10.59 2.29
N PRO A 34 2.14 10.46 1.66
CA PRO A 34 1.68 9.36 0.78
C PRO A 34 2.04 9.43 -0.71
N LYS A 35 2.50 10.56 -1.23
CA LYS A 35 2.86 10.77 -2.64
C LYS A 35 3.99 9.84 -3.12
N ASN A 36 3.80 9.31 -4.32
CA ASN A 36 4.74 8.40 -5.02
C ASN A 36 5.03 7.11 -4.25
N SER A 37 4.20 6.74 -3.27
CA SER A 37 4.45 5.59 -2.39
C SER A 37 3.42 4.47 -2.49
N CYS A 38 2.38 4.66 -3.31
CA CYS A 38 1.22 3.78 -3.41
C CYS A 38 1.59 2.32 -3.71
N GLU A 39 2.47 2.07 -4.68
CA GLU A 39 2.88 0.70 -5.02
C GLU A 39 3.55 0.00 -3.83
N GLY A 40 4.58 0.64 -3.27
CA GLY A 40 5.35 0.06 -2.19
C GLY A 40 4.54 -0.13 -0.91
N ALA A 41 3.74 0.87 -0.53
CA ALA A 41 2.85 0.79 0.62
C ALA A 41 1.81 -0.33 0.46
N SER A 42 1.20 -0.46 -0.72
CA SER A 42 0.18 -1.48 -0.99
C SER A 42 0.77 -2.89 -0.99
N ARG A 43 1.93 -3.09 -1.63
CA ARG A 43 2.58 -4.40 -1.69
C ARG A 43 3.13 -4.86 -0.34
N VAL A 44 3.75 -3.96 0.42
CA VAL A 44 4.23 -4.26 1.78
C VAL A 44 3.05 -4.57 2.71
N PHE A 45 1.99 -3.76 2.69
CA PHE A 45 0.80 -4.02 3.48
C PHE A 45 0.15 -5.36 3.12
N ALA A 46 -0.06 -5.64 1.83
CA ALA A 46 -0.58 -6.92 1.34
C ALA A 46 0.28 -8.11 1.80
N HIS A 47 1.62 -7.99 1.72
CA HIS A 47 2.52 -9.04 2.19
C HIS A 47 2.36 -9.31 3.70
N ILE A 48 2.29 -8.26 4.51
CA ILE A 48 2.10 -8.37 5.96
C ILE A 48 0.74 -9.02 6.26
N VAL A 49 -0.34 -8.58 5.61
CA VAL A 49 -1.67 -9.18 5.78
C VAL A 49 -1.62 -10.67 5.44
N LYS A 50 -1.02 -11.05 4.30
CA LYS A 50 -0.95 -12.46 3.89
C LYS A 50 -0.14 -13.32 4.86
N LYS A 51 0.92 -12.75 5.46
CA LYS A 51 1.74 -13.42 6.49
C LYS A 51 1.00 -13.58 7.81
N THR A 52 0.25 -12.55 8.24
CA THR A 52 -0.49 -12.55 9.51
C THR A 52 -1.81 -13.32 9.45
N TYR A 53 -2.47 -13.30 8.29
CA TYR A 53 -3.78 -13.90 8.04
C TYR A 53 -3.74 -14.77 6.77
N PRO A 54 -3.10 -15.95 6.81
CA PRO A 54 -2.85 -16.76 5.61
C PRO A 54 -4.13 -17.19 4.86
N GLN A 55 -5.25 -17.30 5.57
CA GLN A 55 -6.55 -17.68 5.02
C GLN A 55 -7.23 -16.60 4.18
N CYS A 56 -6.83 -15.32 4.30
CA CYS A 56 -7.44 -14.24 3.53
C CYS A 56 -7.07 -14.31 2.05
N ASP A 57 -8.01 -13.95 1.18
CA ASP A 57 -7.75 -13.62 -0.22
C ASP A 57 -7.15 -12.22 -0.29
N VAL A 58 -5.87 -12.11 -0.62
CA VAL A 58 -5.13 -10.84 -0.62
C VAL A 58 -4.62 -10.57 -2.02
N LYS A 59 -4.89 -9.37 -2.53
CA LYS A 59 -4.46 -8.91 -3.86
C LYS A 59 -3.92 -7.49 -3.76
N VAL A 60 -2.95 -7.16 -4.60
CA VAL A 60 -2.62 -5.76 -4.91
C VAL A 60 -3.28 -5.43 -6.24
N VAL A 61 -3.89 -4.26 -6.32
CA VAL A 61 -4.49 -3.76 -7.56
C VAL A 61 -3.63 -2.61 -8.06
N GLU A 62 -3.28 -2.63 -9.34
CA GLU A 62 -2.86 -1.46 -10.08
C GLU A 62 -4.06 -0.94 -10.84
N GLY A 63 -4.38 0.33 -10.64
CA GLY A 63 -5.27 1.07 -11.52
C GLY A 63 -4.46 2.04 -12.37
N TYR A 64 -4.73 2.05 -13.68
CA TYR A 64 -4.05 2.92 -14.64
C TYR A 64 -5.04 3.91 -15.27
N ASP A 65 -4.56 5.15 -15.43
CA ASP A 65 -5.23 6.24 -16.13
C ASP A 65 -4.46 6.58 -17.40
N TYR A 66 -4.95 6.08 -18.54
CA TYR A 66 -4.34 6.32 -19.86
C TYR A 66 -4.30 7.79 -20.27
N LEU A 67 -5.26 8.61 -19.82
CA LEU A 67 -5.33 10.01 -20.23
C LEU A 67 -4.18 10.82 -19.65
N ASN A 68 -3.76 10.47 -18.42
CA ASN A 68 -2.72 11.19 -17.69
C ASN A 68 -1.41 10.42 -17.56
N ASP A 69 -1.35 9.16 -18.04
CA ASP A 69 -0.22 8.24 -17.85
C ASP A 69 0.13 8.07 -16.35
N GLU A 70 -0.91 7.93 -15.52
CA GLU A 70 -0.78 7.81 -14.07
C GLU A 70 -1.16 6.42 -13.58
N ARG A 71 -0.43 5.94 -12.57
CA ARG A 71 -0.71 4.68 -11.87
C ARG A 71 -1.07 4.94 -10.43
N HIS A 72 -1.97 4.13 -9.89
CA HIS A 72 -2.26 4.09 -8.47
C HIS A 72 -2.45 2.65 -8.00
N TYR A 73 -2.04 2.39 -6.75
CA TYR A 73 -2.09 1.04 -6.19
C TYR A 73 -2.83 1.03 -4.86
N TRP A 74 -3.60 -0.03 -4.63
CA TRP A 74 -4.24 -0.33 -3.36
C TRP A 74 -4.26 -1.84 -3.09
N THR A 75 -4.63 -2.22 -1.87
CA THR A 75 -4.77 -3.62 -1.47
C THR A 75 -6.23 -4.02 -1.37
N LEU A 76 -6.56 -5.22 -1.86
CA LEU A 76 -7.81 -5.91 -1.60
C LEU A 76 -7.58 -7.05 -0.60
N VAL A 77 -8.43 -7.13 0.42
CA VAL A 77 -8.47 -8.27 1.35
C VAL A 77 -9.91 -8.74 1.49
N ASP A 78 -10.19 -9.97 1.05
CA ASP A 78 -11.54 -10.57 1.05
C ASP A 78 -12.60 -9.66 0.39
N GLY A 79 -12.20 -8.95 -0.68
CA GLY A 79 -13.06 -8.01 -1.42
C GLY A 79 -13.17 -6.60 -0.83
N TRP A 80 -12.51 -6.32 0.31
CA TRP A 80 -12.47 -4.99 0.93
C TRP A 80 -11.21 -4.23 0.52
N ILE A 81 -11.35 -2.93 0.22
CA ILE A 81 -10.28 -2.04 -0.21
C ILE A 81 -9.58 -1.43 1.00
N TYR A 82 -8.25 -1.46 0.94
CA TYR A 82 -7.34 -0.78 1.85
C TYR A 82 -6.35 0.01 1.01
N ASP A 83 -6.53 1.32 0.99
CA ASP A 83 -5.70 2.25 0.25
C ASP A 83 -5.05 3.21 1.24
N LEU A 84 -3.81 2.86 1.60
CA LEU A 84 -2.98 3.60 2.53
C LEU A 84 -2.55 4.96 1.98
N THR A 85 -2.87 5.32 0.74
CA THR A 85 -2.32 6.51 0.06
C THR A 85 -3.35 7.31 -0.73
N SER A 86 -4.63 6.94 -0.67
CA SER A 86 -5.75 7.63 -1.36
C SER A 86 -5.82 9.13 -1.05
N ASP A 87 -5.42 9.53 0.16
CA ASP A 87 -5.32 10.91 0.61
C ASP A 87 -4.19 11.72 -0.06
N GLN A 88 -3.44 11.13 -1.00
CA GLN A 88 -2.54 11.87 -1.89
C GLN A 88 -3.28 12.64 -3.00
N PHE A 89 -4.53 12.26 -3.30
CA PHE A 89 -5.34 12.86 -4.35
C PHE A 89 -6.30 13.91 -3.79
N ASP A 90 -6.60 14.92 -4.61
CA ASP A 90 -7.60 15.93 -4.29
C ASP A 90 -8.97 15.29 -4.06
N GLY A 91 -9.74 15.84 -3.10
CA GLY A 91 -11.05 15.31 -2.73
C GLY A 91 -11.04 14.25 -1.64
N PHE A 92 -9.86 13.77 -1.23
CA PHE A 92 -9.69 12.85 -0.10
C PHE A 92 -9.10 13.57 1.10
N SER A 93 -9.74 13.42 2.27
CA SER A 93 -9.25 13.97 3.54
C SER A 93 -8.61 12.92 4.46
N ALA A 94 -8.76 11.65 4.12
CA ALA A 94 -8.25 10.52 4.88
C ALA A 94 -8.05 9.30 3.96
N PRO A 95 -7.14 8.37 4.31
CA PRO A 95 -6.98 7.11 3.59
C PRO A 95 -8.23 6.22 3.73
N LEU A 96 -8.41 5.32 2.76
CA LEU A 96 -9.55 4.38 2.72
C LEU A 96 -9.17 3.05 3.38
N PHE A 97 -9.88 2.67 4.45
CA PHE A 97 -9.65 1.40 5.15
C PHE A 97 -10.93 0.58 5.25
N GLY A 98 -10.95 -0.60 4.64
CA GLY A 98 -12.07 -1.53 4.70
C GLY A 98 -13.33 -0.99 4.02
N VAL A 99 -13.18 -0.36 2.85
CA VAL A 99 -14.32 0.14 2.04
C VAL A 99 -14.64 -0.85 0.92
N ILE A 100 -15.89 -0.88 0.45
CA ILE A 100 -16.32 -1.79 -0.63
C ILE A 100 -16.00 -1.22 -2.02
N GLN A 101 -15.91 0.11 -2.14
CA GLN A 101 -15.66 0.81 -3.39
C GLN A 101 -14.73 1.99 -3.15
N THR A 102 -13.87 2.30 -4.12
CA THR A 102 -13.01 3.48 -4.11
C THR A 102 -13.48 4.46 -5.18
N PRO A 103 -13.70 5.76 -4.87
CA PRO A 103 -14.02 6.74 -5.91
C PRO A 103 -12.89 6.89 -6.94
N LEU A 104 -11.66 6.50 -6.58
CA LEU A 104 -10.51 6.52 -7.48
C LEU A 104 -10.66 5.59 -8.69
N SER A 105 -11.57 4.60 -8.65
CA SER A 105 -11.81 3.71 -9.79
C SER A 105 -12.45 4.41 -10.99
N GLU A 106 -13.01 5.62 -10.82
CA GLU A 106 -13.48 6.42 -11.95
C GLU A 106 -12.32 6.91 -12.81
N LYS A 107 -11.22 7.32 -12.16
CA LYS A 107 -9.99 7.78 -12.80
C LYS A 107 -9.08 6.63 -13.21
N PHE A 108 -8.80 5.72 -12.27
CA PHE A 108 -7.93 4.57 -12.45
C PHE A 108 -8.78 3.32 -12.77
N ASN A 109 -9.29 3.26 -14.00
CA ASN A 109 -10.32 2.30 -14.40
C ASN A 109 -9.80 1.06 -15.13
N ASP A 110 -8.56 1.07 -15.63
CA ASP A 110 -7.91 -0.12 -16.17
C ASP A 110 -7.16 -0.84 -15.04
N LEU A 111 -7.58 -2.05 -14.72
CA LEU A 111 -7.19 -2.74 -13.49
C LEU A 111 -6.36 -3.99 -13.76
N GLU A 112 -5.17 -4.06 -13.16
CA GLU A 112 -4.35 -5.26 -13.08
C GLU A 112 -4.29 -5.76 -11.63
N PHE A 113 -4.29 -7.09 -11.45
CA PHE A 113 -4.33 -7.74 -10.14
C PHE A 113 -3.09 -8.61 -9.92
N PHE A 114 -2.36 -8.36 -8.84
CA PHE A 114 -1.20 -9.13 -8.41
C PHE A 114 -1.54 -9.99 -7.20
N ASN A 115 -1.26 -11.29 -7.28
CA ASN A 115 -1.58 -12.26 -6.23
C ASN A 115 -0.33 -13.04 -5.79
N ASN A 116 -0.39 -13.66 -4.61
CA ASN A 116 0.64 -14.59 -4.12
C ASN A 116 2.08 -14.04 -4.24
N GLU A 117 2.97 -14.76 -4.93
CA GLU A 117 4.38 -14.39 -5.12
C GLU A 117 4.52 -13.04 -5.84
N GLN A 118 3.59 -12.69 -6.73
CA GLN A 118 3.59 -11.42 -7.46
C GLN A 118 3.40 -10.20 -6.56
N ILE A 119 2.82 -10.37 -5.36
CA ILE A 119 2.64 -9.28 -4.40
C ILE A 119 4.00 -8.72 -3.99
N PHE A 120 4.95 -9.60 -3.67
CA PHE A 120 6.22 -9.20 -3.05
C PHE A 120 7.46 -9.95 -3.53
N GLN A 121 7.38 -11.27 -3.76
CA GLN A 121 8.56 -12.06 -4.14
C GLN A 121 9.01 -11.72 -5.57
N ASP A 122 8.09 -11.77 -6.52
CA ASP A 122 8.35 -11.52 -7.94
C ASP A 122 8.25 -10.04 -8.33
N TRP A 123 8.25 -9.16 -7.32
CA TRP A 123 8.22 -7.72 -7.49
C TRP A 123 9.63 -7.12 -7.53
N TYR A 124 9.96 -6.39 -8.58
CA TYR A 124 11.27 -5.78 -8.77
C TYR A 124 11.14 -4.26 -8.97
N PRO A 125 11.08 -3.46 -7.89
CA PRO A 125 10.82 -2.01 -7.96
C PRO A 125 12.02 -1.17 -8.47
N GLY A 126 13.00 -1.80 -9.10
CA GLY A 126 14.22 -1.17 -9.58
C GLY A 126 15.16 -0.68 -8.47
N GLY A 127 16.23 0.02 -8.84
CA GLY A 127 17.29 0.43 -7.89
C GLY A 127 16.93 1.61 -6.97
N ARG A 128 15.72 2.17 -7.07
CA ARG A 128 15.27 3.33 -6.27
C ARG A 128 14.49 2.94 -5.02
N TYR A 129 14.14 1.67 -4.86
CA TYR A 129 13.36 1.19 -3.73
C TYR A 129 13.88 -0.17 -3.28
N ASP A 130 14.30 -0.26 -2.01
CA ASP A 130 14.69 -1.54 -1.42
C ASP A 130 13.50 -2.12 -0.65
N LYS A 131 12.84 -3.10 -1.30
CA LYS A 131 11.66 -3.77 -0.73
C LYS A 131 11.96 -4.53 0.55
N LEU A 132 13.16 -5.11 0.68
CA LEU A 132 13.54 -5.90 1.85
C LEU A 132 13.84 -5.00 3.04
N GLN A 133 14.59 -3.92 2.83
CA GLN A 133 14.83 -2.91 3.87
C GLN A 133 13.52 -2.25 4.30
N THR A 134 12.58 -2.01 3.37
CA THR A 134 11.27 -1.40 3.71
C THR A 134 10.46 -2.36 4.56
N LEU A 135 10.35 -3.62 4.14
CA LEU A 135 9.65 -4.64 4.90
C LEU A 135 10.24 -4.79 6.31
N ALA A 136 11.57 -4.91 6.42
CA ALA A 136 12.24 -5.03 7.71
C ALA A 136 11.98 -3.82 8.62
N TYR A 137 11.99 -2.60 8.09
CA TYR A 137 11.65 -1.39 8.83
C TYR A 137 10.23 -1.45 9.36
N VAL A 138 9.27 -1.81 8.52
CA VAL A 138 7.85 -1.88 8.90
C VAL A 138 7.62 -2.98 9.94
N GLU A 139 8.20 -4.17 9.75
CA GLU A 139 8.06 -5.29 10.70
C GLU A 139 8.68 -4.97 12.07
N ASP A 140 9.86 -4.36 12.11
CA ASP A 140 10.51 -3.96 13.36
C ASP A 140 9.67 -2.92 14.13
N HIS A 141 9.05 -1.97 13.43
CA HIS A 141 8.17 -0.99 14.05
C HIS A 141 6.87 -1.63 14.52
N LEU A 142 6.23 -2.49 13.71
CA LEU A 142 5.01 -3.21 14.09
C LEU A 142 5.20 -4.05 15.35
N ALA A 143 6.37 -4.67 15.54
CA ALA A 143 6.68 -5.46 16.73
C ALA A 143 6.76 -4.63 18.03
N ARG A 144 6.85 -3.30 17.93
CA ARG A 144 7.04 -2.37 19.05
C ARG A 144 5.75 -1.61 19.44
N ILE A 145 4.61 -1.84 18.77
CA ILE A 145 3.33 -1.09 18.95
C ILE A 145 2.15 -1.99 19.27
#